data_AF-A0A7X9JIG9-F1
#
_entry.id   AF-A0A7X9JIG9-F1
#
_cell.length_a   1.000
_cell.length_b   1.000
_cell.length_c   1.000
_cell.angle_alpha   90.00
_cell.angle_beta   90.00
_cell.angle_gamma   90.00
#
_symmetry.space_group_name_H-M   'P 1'
#
loop_
_entity.id
_entity.type
_entity.pdbx_description
1 polymer ?
#
loop_
_entity_poly.entity_id
_entity_poly.type
_entity_poly.pdbx_seq_one_letter_code
_entity_poly.pdbx_strand_id
1 'polypeptide(L)' 'MAEIYTVVICEIEEPGKAPDVKYVNFSELSVGFASVSHGSIIEYLRETYKYSNDTVIRIKDVHYFNNRADFAKFLG' A
#
# COMPACT_ATOMS: atom_id res chain seq x y z
N MET A 1 19.90 13.09 1.72
CA MET A 1 18.80 12.37 2.38
C MET A 1 18.16 11.50 1.31
N ALA A 2 18.17 10.18 1.46
CA ALA A 2 17.56 9.30 0.45
C ALA A 2 16.04 9.30 0.63
N GLU A 3 15.29 9.38 -0.46
CA GLU A 3 13.85 9.11 -0.46
C GLU A 3 13.66 7.63 -0.81
N ILE A 4 12.80 6.95 -0.07
CA ILE A 4 12.39 5.58 -0.39
C ILE A 4 10.93 5.68 -0.82
N TYR A 5 10.66 5.18 -2.03
CA TYR A 5 9.32 5.06 -2.54
C TYR A 5 8.85 3.64 -2.33
N THR A 6 7.64 3.47 -1.80
CA THR A 6 7.09 2.16 -1.49
C THR A 6 5.76 2.00 -2.20
N VAL A 7 5.57 0.85 -2.84
CA VAL A 7 4.27 0.43 -3.39
C VAL A 7 3.83 -0.82 -2.66
N VAL A 8 2.68 -0.74 -2.00
CA VAL A 8 2.03 -1.89 -1.37
C VAL A 8 0.91 -2.37 -2.26
N ILE A 9 0.93 -3.64 -2.62
CA ILE A 9 -0.12 -4.28 -3.41
C ILE A 9 -1.08 -4.97 -2.46
N CYS A 10 -2.33 -4.51 -2.43
CA CYS A 10 -3.38 -5.04 -1.59
C CYS A 10 -4.47 -5.69 -2.45
N GLU A 11 -4.94 -6.86 -2.04
CA GLU A 11 -6.20 -7.44 -2.50
C GLU A 11 -7.30 -7.07 -1.51
N ILE A 12 -8.38 -6.51 -2.02
CA ILE A 12 -9.51 -6.00 -1.25
C ILE A 12 -10.76 -6.75 -1.66
N GLU A 13 -11.42 -7.39 -0.71
CA GLU A 13 -12.61 -8.19 -0.91
C GLU A 13 -13.74 -7.57 -0.08
N GLU A 14 -14.62 -6.82 -0.74
CA GLU A 14 -15.82 -6.25 -0.12
C GLU A 14 -16.98 -7.27 -0.16
N PRO A 15 -17.87 -7.29 0.85
CA PRO A 15 -19.02 -8.17 0.86
C PRO A 15 -19.87 -8.04 -0.41
N GLY A 16 -20.07 -9.15 -1.11
CA GLY A 16 -20.89 -9.21 -2.32
C GLY A 16 -20.23 -8.63 -3.58
N LYS A 17 -18.94 -8.28 -3.54
CA LYS A 17 -18.16 -7.87 -4.70
C LYS A 17 -17.04 -8.85 -5.00
N ALA A 18 -16.59 -8.88 -6.25
CA ALA A 18 -15.37 -9.61 -6.59
C ALA A 18 -14.15 -8.94 -5.94
N PRO A 19 -13.09 -9.71 -5.61
CA PRO A 19 -11.84 -9.14 -5.14
C PRO A 19 -11.25 -8.14 -6.14
N ASP A 20 -10.81 -7.00 -5.62
CA ASP A 20 -10.15 -5.94 -6.37
C ASP A 20 -8.69 -5.83 -5.91
N VAL A 21 -7.78 -5.47 -6.82
CA VAL A 21 -6.37 -5.26 -6.50
C VAL A 21 -6.09 -3.77 -6.51
N LYS A 22 -5.60 -3.26 -5.37
CA LYS A 22 -5.24 -1.85 -5.19
C LYS A 22 -3.76 -1.68 -4.90
N TYR A 23 -3.21 -0.63 -5.50
CA TYR A 23 -1.83 -0.20 -5.31
C TYR A 23 -1.84 1.03 -4.41
N VAL A 24 -1.16 0.92 -3.27
CA VAL A 24 -1.02 2.01 -2.30
C VAL A 24 0.40 2.51 -2.32
N ASN A 25 0.57 3.79 -2.62
CA ASN A 25 1.87 4.38 -2.88
C ASN A 25 2.24 5.33 -1.75
N PHE A 26 3.46 5.18 -1.22
CA PHE A 26 4.02 6.04 -0.18
C PHE A 26 5.34 6.63 -0.66
N SER A 27 5.59 7.89 -0.33
CA SER A 27 6.89 8.55 -0.52
C SER A 27 7.30 9.18 0.80
N GLU A 28 8.29 8.62 1.48
CA GLU A 28 8.85 9.22 2.70
C GLU A 28 10.38 9.32 2.63
N LEU A 29 10.91 10.29 3.37
CA LEU A 29 12.34 10.38 3.63
C LEU A 29 12.72 9.19 4.54
N SER A 30 13.82 8.51 4.21
CA SER A 30 14.30 7.16 4.63
C SER A 30 14.17 6.68 6.10
N VAL A 31 13.55 7.40 7.04
CA VAL A 31 13.59 7.08 8.48
C VAL A 31 12.29 6.52 9.04
N GLY A 32 11.17 6.53 8.31
CA GLY A 32 9.86 6.14 8.88
C GLY A 32 9.34 4.74 8.54
N PHE A 33 9.60 4.23 7.32
CA PHE A 33 8.74 3.17 6.75
C PHE A 33 9.35 1.77 6.63
N ALA A 34 10.64 1.57 6.92
CA ALA A 34 11.22 0.22 6.99
C ALA A 34 10.57 -0.66 8.10
N SER A 35 9.68 -0.09 8.92
CA SER A 35 8.93 -0.78 9.97
C SER A 35 7.41 -0.64 9.87
N VAL A 36 6.84 -0.34 8.69
CA VAL A 36 5.37 -0.19 8.63
C VAL A 36 4.73 -1.55 8.72
N SER A 37 4.09 -1.75 9.86
CA SER A 37 3.35 -2.97 10.12
C SER A 37 2.24 -3.11 9.07
N HIS A 38 2.01 -4.34 8.62
CA HIS A 38 0.87 -4.67 7.76
C HIS A 38 -0.45 -4.15 8.35
N GLY A 39 -0.59 -4.14 9.69
CA GLY A 39 -1.75 -3.59 10.39
C GLY A 39 -1.97 -2.10 10.12
N SER A 40 -0.91 -1.28 10.20
CA SER A 40 -1.00 0.17 9.97
C SER A 40 -1.43 0.50 8.54
N ILE A 41 -0.98 -0.26 7.55
CA ILE A 41 -1.41 -0.08 6.15
C ILE A 41 -2.90 -0.43 5.99
N ILE A 42 -3.33 -1.53 6.62
CA ILE A 42 -4.74 -1.96 6.59
C ILE A 42 -5.64 -0.91 7.26
N GLU A 43 -5.25 -0.38 8.42
CA GLU A 43 -5.99 0.68 9.12
C GLU A 43 -6.06 1.96 8.26
N TYR A 44 -4.93 2.41 7.73
CA TYR A 44 -4.88 3.55 6.82
C TYR A 44 -5.82 3.38 5.62
N LEU A 45 -5.83 2.21 5.00
CA LEU A 45 -6.74 1.89 3.88
C LEU A 45 -8.20 1.93 4.31
N ARG A 46 -8.54 1.36 5.47
CA ARG A 46 -9.90 1.37 6.00
C ARG A 46 -10.40 2.79 6.24
N GLU A 47 -9.58 3.63 6.85
CA GLU A 47 -9.93 5.03 7.14
C GLU A 47 -10.05 5.87 5.85
N THR A 48 -9.06 5.76 4.96
CA THR A 48 -8.98 6.59 3.75
C THR A 48 -10.11 6.28 2.78
N TYR A 49 -10.43 5.00 2.58
CA TYR A 49 -11.44 4.55 1.61
C TYR A 49 -12.79 4.22 2.27
N LYS A 50 -12.92 4.43 3.59
CA LYS A 50 -14.14 4.16 4.37
C LYS A 50 -14.65 2.72 4.20
N TYR A 51 -13.73 1.76 4.15
CA TYR A 51 -14.09 0.34 4.06
C TYR A 51 -14.80 -0.12 5.34
N SER A 52 -15.84 -0.95 5.18
CA SER A 52 -16.52 -1.57 6.31
C SER A 52 -15.61 -2.58 7.02
N ASN A 53 -15.89 -2.90 8.28
CA ASN A 53 -15.14 -3.91 9.03
C ASN A 53 -15.18 -5.29 8.35
N ASP A 54 -16.24 -5.59 7.61
CA ASP A 54 -16.42 -6.84 6.86
C ASP A 54 -15.58 -6.90 5.57
N THR A 55 -14.97 -5.79 5.16
CA THR A 55 -14.02 -5.77 4.03
C THR A 55 -12.74 -6.49 4.44
N VAL A 56 -12.33 -7.49 3.66
CA VAL A 56 -11.06 -8.19 3.86
C VAL A 56 -9.97 -7.50 3.04
N ILE A 57 -8.86 -7.13 3.69
CA ILE A 57 -7.71 -6.51 3.04
C ILE A 57 -6.50 -7.42 3.26
N ARG A 58 -5.92 -7.93 2.18
CA ARG A 58 -4.73 -8.80 2.20
C ARG A 58 -3.58 -8.10 1.49
N ILE A 59 -2.46 -7.90 2.16
CA ILE A 59 -1.23 -7.43 1.51
C ILE A 59 -0.62 -8.62 0.75
N LYS A 60 -0.47 -8.46 -0.56
CA LYS A 60 0.11 -9.48 -1.45
C LYS A 60 1.61 -9.30 -1.60
N ASP A 61 2.06 -8.06 -1.79
CA ASP A 61 3.46 -7.73 -2.00
C ASP A 61 3.79 -6.29 -1.59
N VAL A 62 5.06 -6.02 -1.34
CA VAL A 62 5.60 -4.70 -1.01
C VAL A 62 6.88 -4.45 -1.79
N HIS A 63 6.86 -3.45 -2.66
CA HIS A 63 8.02 -3.03 -3.44
C HIS A 63 8.63 -1.75 -2.88
N TYR A 64 9.96 -1.74 -2.78
CA TYR A 64 10.74 -0.59 -2.35
C TYR A 64 11.62 -0.10 -3.49
N PHE A 65 11.66 1.22 -3.69
CA PHE A 65 12.44 1.85 -4.74
C PHE A 65 13.29 2.97 -4.12
N ASN A 66 14.59 2.95 -4.43
CA ASN A 66 15.55 3.95 -3.96
C ASN A 66 15.71 5.12 -4.95
N ASN A 67 14.96 5.11 -6.05
CA ASN A 67 14.93 6.19 -7.02
C ASN A 67 13.50 6.40 -7.53
N ARG A 68 13.20 7.63 -7.93
CA ARG A 68 11.87 8.04 -8.40
C ARG A 68 11.53 7.48 -9.79
N ALA A 69 12.53 7.21 -10.61
CA ALA A 69 12.35 6.78 -11.99
C ALA A 69 11.80 5.34 -12.07
N ASP A 70 12.38 4.41 -11.30
CA ASP A 70 11.93 3.02 -11.20
C ASP A 70 10.56 2.94 -10.52
N PHE A 71 10.32 3.77 -9.50
CA PHE A 71 9.00 3.91 -8.89
C PHE A 71 7.93 4.34 -9.90
N ALA A 72 8.20 5.39 -10.69
CA ALA A 72 7.28 5.84 -11.73
C ALA A 72 7.05 4.75 -12.79
N LYS A 73 8.13 4.11 -13.25
CA LYS A 73 8.07 3.01 -14.23
C LYS A 73 7.24 1.82 -13.72
N PHE A 74 7.26 1.54 -12.43
CA PHE A 74 6.45 0.48 -11.82
C PHE A 74 4.95 0.81 -11.85
N LEU A 75 4.58 2.08 -11.75
CA LEU A 75 3.19 2.53 -11.73
C LEU A 75 2.53 2.64 -13.12
N GLY A 76 3.34 2.68 -14.18
CA GLY A 76 2.89 2.80 -15.57
C GLY A 76 3.04 4.21 -16.13
#